data_AF-A0A1G2UUF2-F1
#
_entry.id   AF-A0A1G2UUF2-F1
#
_cell.length_a   1.000
_cell.length_b   1.000
_cell.length_c   1.000
_cell.angle_alpha   90.00
_cell.angle_beta   90.00
_cell.angle_gamma   90.00
#
_symmetry.space_group_name_H-M   'P 1'
#
loop_
_entity.id
_entity.type
_entity.pdbx_description
1 polymer ?
#
loop_
_entity_poly.entity_id
_entity_poly.type
_entity_poly.pdbx_seq_one_letter_code
_entity_poly.pdbx_strand_id
1 'polypeptide(L)'
;MVQELEEAYKKIFNKEPGNLENWEIAKDLMNNWNVPILGEDLAKRVIFKVVNHVIFPSDEITKEVVLKAENKATELFNELKTDEPHMDQIAILEREYYEKKRKEENNPLKLI
;
A
#
# COMPACT_ATOMS: atom_id res chain seq x y z
N MET A 1 -10.31 -5.05 9.97
CA MET A 1 -9.47 -5.36 8.80
C MET A 1 -9.26 -4.07 8.01
N VAL A 2 -8.07 -3.86 7.43
CA VAL A 2 -7.81 -2.67 6.58
C VAL A 2 -8.43 -2.91 5.20
N GLN A 3 -9.33 -2.01 4.78
CA GLN A 3 -10.14 -2.20 3.57
C GLN A 3 -9.29 -2.37 2.31
N GLU A 4 -8.21 -1.62 2.16
CA GLU A 4 -7.35 -1.68 0.98
C GLU A 4 -6.60 -3.01 0.89
N LEU A 5 -6.21 -3.59 2.03
CA LEU A 5 -5.58 -4.91 2.07
C LEU A 5 -6.57 -6.00 1.66
N GLU A 6 -7.81 -5.91 2.15
CA GLU A 6 -8.89 -6.82 1.80
C GLU A 6 -9.23 -6.74 0.30
N GLU A 7 -9.39 -5.53 -0.25
CA GLU A 7 -9.65 -5.32 -1.68
C GLU A 7 -8.52 -5.91 -2.55
N ALA A 8 -7.27 -5.63 -2.19
CA ALA A 8 -6.11 -6.15 -2.90
C ALA A 8 -6.03 -7.68 -2.83
N TYR A 9 -6.32 -8.27 -1.68
CA TYR A 9 -6.32 -9.72 -1.48
C TYR A 9 -7.34 -10.39 -2.39
N LYS A 10 -8.56 -9.85 -2.46
CA LYS A 10 -9.61 -10.36 -3.34
C LYS A 10 -9.20 -10.31 -4.80
N LYS A 11 -8.54 -9.23 -5.25
CA LYS A 11 -8.08 -9.11 -6.64
C LYS A 11 -6.98 -10.11 -6.99
N ILE A 12 -5.99 -10.29 -6.13
CA ILE A 12 -4.85 -11.18 -6.40
C ILE A 12 -5.23 -12.65 -6.30
N PHE A 13 -6.00 -13.02 -5.26
CA PHE A 13 -6.28 -14.43 -4.95
C PHE A 13 -7.68 -14.89 -5.36
N ASN A 14 -8.51 -13.99 -5.89
CA ASN A 14 -9.90 -14.25 -6.29
C ASN A 14 -10.74 -14.93 -5.19
N LYS A 15 -10.54 -14.52 -3.93
CA LYS A 15 -11.24 -15.04 -2.75
C LYS A 15 -11.22 -14.05 -1.58
N GLU A 16 -12.13 -14.25 -0.65
CA GLU A 16 -12.15 -13.54 0.63
C GLU A 16 -10.95 -13.92 1.51
N PRO A 17 -10.38 -12.98 2.30
CA PRO A 17 -9.31 -13.28 3.24
C PRO A 17 -9.77 -14.11 4.45
N GLY A 18 -11.07 -14.20 4.71
CA GLY A 18 -11.62 -14.99 5.81
C GLY A 18 -11.18 -14.44 7.18
N ASN A 19 -10.55 -15.29 7.99
CA ASN A 19 -10.11 -14.95 9.35
C ASN A 19 -8.66 -14.45 9.44
N LEU A 20 -8.01 -14.18 8.30
CA LEU A 20 -6.63 -13.69 8.29
C LEU A 20 -6.52 -12.33 8.98
N GLU A 21 -5.48 -12.15 9.78
CA GLU A 21 -5.12 -10.86 10.34
C GLU A 21 -4.49 -9.94 9.28
N ASN A 22 -4.51 -8.63 9.52
CA ASN A 22 -3.98 -7.65 8.56
C ASN A 22 -2.52 -7.92 8.19
N TRP A 23 -1.70 -8.40 9.13
CA TRP A 23 -0.29 -8.70 8.88
C TRP A 23 -0.10 -9.94 8.01
N GLU A 24 -0.98 -10.94 8.13
CA GLU A 24 -0.97 -12.13 7.27
C GLU A 24 -1.34 -11.74 5.84
N ILE A 25 -2.38 -10.92 5.69
CA ILE A 25 -2.79 -10.37 4.39
C ILE A 25 -1.66 -9.53 3.78
N ALA A 26 -1.03 -8.64 4.56
CA ALA A 26 0.10 -7.84 4.12
C ALA A 26 1.26 -8.72 3.62
N LYS A 27 1.61 -9.77 4.37
CA LYS A 27 2.66 -10.72 3.99
C LYS A 27 2.32 -11.45 2.68
N ASP A 28 1.10 -11.95 2.55
CA ASP A 28 0.64 -12.63 1.33
C ASP A 28 0.68 -11.70 0.10
N LEU A 29 0.23 -10.46 0.26
CA LEU A 29 0.27 -9.43 -0.79
C LEU A 29 1.70 -9.08 -1.20
N MET A 30 2.63 -8.93 -0.25
CA MET A 30 4.03 -8.64 -0.56
C MET A 30 4.73 -9.80 -1.27
N ASN A 31 4.32 -11.04 -1.00
CA ASN A 31 4.85 -12.22 -1.67
C ASN A 31 4.25 -12.48 -3.06
N ASN A 32 3.06 -11.96 -3.34
CA ASN A 32 2.32 -12.18 -4.59
C ASN A 32 2.04 -10.87 -5.35
N TRP A 33 2.91 -9.89 -5.16
CA TRP A 33 2.71 -8.53 -5.67
C TRP A 33 2.50 -8.49 -7.19
N ASN A 34 1.39 -7.88 -7.62
CA ASN A 34 1.04 -7.79 -9.04
C ASN A 34 0.30 -6.48 -9.33
N VAL A 35 1.06 -5.44 -9.67
CA VAL A 35 0.51 -4.10 -9.97
C VAL A 35 -0.49 -4.13 -11.14
N PRO A 36 -0.27 -4.86 -12.26
CA PRO A 36 -1.27 -4.98 -13.32
C PRO A 36 -2.65 -5.49 -12.85
N ILE A 37 -2.70 -6.43 -11.90
CA ILE A 37 -3.97 -6.93 -11.33
C ILE A 37 -4.59 -5.91 -10.36
N LEU A 38 -3.77 -5.28 -9.52
CA LEU A 38 -4.26 -4.36 -8.50
C LEU A 38 -4.77 -3.03 -9.09
N GLY A 39 -4.11 -2.56 -10.15
CA GLY A 39 -4.15 -1.18 -10.58
C GLY A 39 -3.25 -0.30 -9.71
N GLU A 40 -2.67 0.73 -10.32
CA GLU A 40 -1.66 1.59 -9.67
C GLU A 40 -2.17 2.28 -8.40
N ASP A 41 -3.41 2.80 -8.42
CA ASP A 41 -4.02 3.48 -7.27
C ASP A 41 -4.14 2.58 -6.04
N LEU A 42 -4.68 1.37 -6.21
CA LEU A 42 -4.82 0.42 -5.12
C LEU A 42 -3.45 -0.07 -4.65
N ALA A 43 -2.53 -0.34 -5.57
CA ALA A 43 -1.17 -0.72 -5.23
C ALA A 43 -0.50 0.33 -4.32
N LYS A 44 -0.63 1.62 -4.66
CA LYS A 44 -0.07 2.73 -3.85
C LYS A 44 -0.66 2.75 -2.45
N ARG A 45 -1.98 2.64 -2.36
CA ARG A 45 -2.67 2.61 -1.06
C ARG A 45 -2.28 1.39 -0.23
N VAL A 46 -2.12 0.21 -0.83
CA VAL A 46 -1.65 -0.99 -0.12
C VAL A 46 -0.26 -0.77 0.46
N ILE A 47 0.69 -0.23 -0.31
CA ILE A 47 2.04 0.06 0.21
C ILE A 47 1.96 0.98 1.43
N PHE A 48 1.16 2.06 1.36
CA PHE A 48 0.97 2.94 2.52
C PHE A 48 0.44 2.18 3.73
N LYS A 49 -0.58 1.33 3.56
CA LYS A 49 -1.14 0.53 4.66
C LYS A 49 -0.12 -0.43 5.26
N VAL A 50 0.61 -1.17 4.42
CA VAL A 50 1.60 -2.15 4.88
C VAL A 50 2.73 -1.49 5.65
N VAL A 51 3.25 -0.37 5.16
CA VAL A 51 4.40 0.31 5.79
C VAL A 51 3.98 1.10 7.03
N ASN A 52 2.88 1.86 6.97
CA ASN A 52 2.56 2.85 8.00
C ASN A 52 1.51 2.40 9.04
N HIS A 53 0.67 1.41 8.72
CA HIS A 53 -0.57 1.15 9.48
C HIS A 53 -0.74 -0.29 9.96
N VAL A 54 -0.02 -1.26 9.39
CA VAL A 54 -0.10 -2.66 9.83
C VAL A 54 0.76 -2.85 11.08
N ILE A 55 0.15 -3.41 12.13
CA ILE A 55 0.84 -3.87 13.33
C ILE A 55 1.25 -5.32 13.10
N PHE A 56 2.54 -5.59 13.25
CA PHE A 56 3.10 -6.93 13.08
C PHE A 56 3.39 -7.58 14.44
N PRO A 57 3.32 -8.92 14.52
CA PRO A 57 3.49 -9.63 15.79
C PRO A 57 4.95 -9.73 16.27
N SER A 58 5.93 -9.43 15.41
CA SER A 58 7.36 -9.44 15.77
C SER A 58 8.19 -8.52 14.87
N ASP A 59 9.32 -8.05 15.39
CA ASP A 59 10.28 -7.23 14.63
C ASP A 59 10.84 -7.95 13.40
N GLU A 60 10.99 -9.27 13.46
CA GLU A 60 11.44 -10.10 12.34
C GLU A 60 10.44 -10.04 11.19
N ILE A 61 9.15 -10.23 11.50
CA ILE A 61 8.08 -10.17 10.49
C ILE A 61 7.92 -8.74 9.98
N THR A 62 7.99 -7.74 10.86
CA THR A 62 7.99 -6.32 10.46
C THR A 62 9.07 -6.07 9.42
N LYS A 63 10.33 -6.41 9.72
CA LYS A 63 11.44 -6.21 8.79
C LYS A 63 11.25 -6.94 7.47
N GLU A 64 10.82 -8.20 7.52
CA GLU A 64 10.59 -9.00 6.31
C GLU A 64 9.55 -8.34 5.38
N VAL A 65 8.42 -7.92 5.94
CA VAL A 65 7.27 -7.45 5.15
C VAL A 65 7.45 -5.99 4.74
N VAL A 66 7.90 -5.13 5.66
CA VAL A 66 8.09 -3.70 5.39
C VAL A 66 9.21 -3.49 4.38
N LEU A 67 10.34 -4.20 4.48
CA LEU A 67 11.41 -4.08 3.49
C LEU A 67 10.95 -4.47 2.08
N LYS A 68 10.13 -5.52 1.95
CA LYS A 68 9.52 -5.89 0.66
C LYS A 68 8.60 -4.79 0.14
N ALA A 69 7.82 -4.15 1.02
CA ALA A 69 6.93 -3.06 0.65
C ALA A 69 7.70 -1.80 0.24
N GLU A 70 8.74 -1.43 0.98
CA GLU A 70 9.66 -0.33 0.67
C GLU A 70 10.31 -0.54 -0.71
N ASN A 71 10.86 -1.73 -0.97
CA ASN A 71 11.43 -2.06 -2.28
C ASN A 71 10.40 -2.00 -3.41
N LYS A 72 9.14 -2.36 -3.15
CA LYS A 72 8.06 -2.24 -4.16
C LYS A 72 7.60 -0.80 -4.35
N ALA A 73 7.82 0.05 -3.36
CA ALA A 73 7.50 1.46 -3.46
C ALA A 73 8.39 2.16 -4.50
N THR A 74 9.67 1.79 -4.61
CA THR A 74 10.58 2.38 -5.61
C THR A 74 10.12 2.14 -7.05
N GLU A 75 9.47 1.01 -7.31
CA GLU A 75 8.88 0.68 -8.62
C GLU A 75 7.59 1.48 -8.93
N LEU A 76 6.94 2.03 -7.90
CA LEU A 76 5.58 2.57 -7.98
C LEU A 76 5.51 4.09 -7.81
N PHE A 77 6.46 4.68 -7.09
CA PHE A 77 6.50 6.11 -6.76
C PHE A 77 7.73 6.75 -7.40
N ASN A 78 7.53 7.40 -8.55
CA ASN A 78 8.58 8.16 -9.24
C ASN A 78 9.12 9.34 -8.40
N GLU A 79 8.38 9.76 -7.38
CA GLU A 79 8.77 10.80 -6.43
C GLU A 79 9.87 10.35 -5.45
N LEU A 80 10.10 9.05 -5.30
CA LEU A 80 11.20 8.52 -4.50
C LEU A 80 12.53 8.78 -5.22
N LYS A 81 13.39 9.57 -4.58
CA LYS A 81 14.76 9.87 -5.05
C LYS A 81 15.82 9.00 -4.37
N THR A 82 15.40 7.85 -3.83
CA THR A 82 16.24 6.89 -3.13
C THR A 82 15.88 5.49 -3.58
N ASP A 83 16.89 4.64 -3.68
CA ASP A 83 16.72 3.21 -3.98
C ASP A 83 16.35 2.40 -2.72
N GLU A 84 16.52 2.99 -1.54
CA GLU A 84 16.17 2.41 -0.24
C GLU A 84 15.26 3.39 0.51
N PRO A 85 13.95 3.41 0.20
CA PRO A 85 13.02 4.25 0.92
C PRO A 85 12.73 3.69 2.30
N HIS A 86 12.58 4.57 3.29
CA HIS A 86 12.15 4.20 4.63
C HIS A 86 10.73 4.70 4.94
N MET A 87 10.16 4.18 6.02
CA MET A 87 8.81 4.52 6.51
C MET A 87 8.50 6.03 6.54
N ASP A 88 9.45 6.88 6.92
CA ASP A 88 9.26 8.34 6.98
C ASP A 88 8.98 8.95 5.59
N GLN A 89 9.70 8.50 4.56
CA GLN A 89 9.50 8.93 3.19
C GLN A 89 8.17 8.41 2.63
N ILE A 90 7.80 7.16 2.95
CA ILE A 90 6.52 6.59 2.55
C ILE A 90 5.35 7.32 3.24
N ALA A 91 5.50 7.75 4.50
CA ALA A 91 4.51 8.56 5.20
C ALA A 91 4.32 9.96 4.57
N ILE A 92 5.39 10.59 4.09
CA ILE A 92 5.30 11.86 3.34
C ILE A 92 4.51 11.64 2.04
N LEU A 93 4.84 10.59 1.28
CA LEU A 93 4.13 10.27 0.05
C LEU A 93 2.64 9.98 0.28
N GLU A 94 2.30 9.26 1.36
CA GLU A 94 0.90 8.99 1.72
C GLU A 94 0.14 10.30 1.93
N ARG A 95 0.73 11.24 2.68
CA ARG A 95 0.13 12.55 2.93
C ARG A 95 -0.07 13.33 1.64
N GLU A 96 0.96 13.45 0.82
CA GLU A 96 0.89 14.19 -0.44
C GLU A 96 -0.13 13.58 -1.40
N TYR A 97 -0.21 12.24 -1.46
CA TYR A 97 -1.17 11.51 -2.26
C TYR A 97 -2.61 11.87 -1.91
N TYR A 98 -2.96 11.81 -0.61
CA TYR A 98 -4.32 12.14 -0.17
C TYR A 98 -4.62 13.64 -0.22
N GLU A 99 -3.63 14.51 -0.08
CA GLU A 99 -3.80 15.95 -0.35
C GLU A 99 -4.13 16.23 -1.83
N LYS A 100 -3.45 15.55 -2.76
CA LYS A 100 -3.76 15.64 -4.21
C LYS A 100 -5.17 15.14 -4.51
N LYS A 101 -5.53 13.93 -4.04
CA LYS A 101 -6.88 13.35 -4.22
C LYS A 101 -7.98 14.27 -3.70
N ARG A 102 -7.84 14.81 -2.48
CA ARG A 102 -8.83 15.75 -1.92
C ARG A 102 -8.97 17.02 -2.76
N LYS A 103 -7.89 17.56 -3.32
CA LYS A 103 -7.96 18.73 -4.22
C LYS A 103 -8.67 18.40 -5.53
N GLU A 104 -8.46 17.20 -6.07
CA GLU A 104 -9.12 16.73 -7.29
C GLU A 104 -10.62 16.45 -7.12
N GLU A 105 -11.03 16.00 -5.94
CA GLU A 105 -12.44 15.77 -5.58
C GLU A 105 -13.18 17.09 -5.31
N ASN A 106 -12.50 18.05 -4.70
CA ASN A 106 -13.05 19.39 -4.42
C ASN A 106 -12.85 20.38 -5.58
N ASN A 107 -12.45 19.92 -6.77
CA ASN A 107 -12.28 20.80 -7.93
C ASN A 107 -13.66 21.15 -8.53
N PRO A 108 -14.11 22.42 -8.45
CA PRO A 108 -15.44 22.82 -8.93
C PRO A 108 -15.61 22.66 -10.44
N LEU A 109 -14.53 22.48 -11.21
CA LEU A 109 -14.56 22.25 -12.65
C LEU A 109 -14.97 20.82 -13.05
N LYS A 110 -15.12 19.88 -12.10
CA LYS A 110 -15.68 18.53 -12.36
C LYS A 110 -17.22 18.49 -12.30
N LEU A 111 -17.88 19.60 -11.96
CA LEU A 111 -19.35 19.71 -11.81
C LEU A 111 -20.06 20.32 -13.02
N ILE A 112 -19.38 20.45 -14.18
CA ILE A 112 -19.91 21.08 -15.39
C ILE A 112 -19.95 20.07 -16.54
#